data_AF-A0A7J4FCC0-F1
#
_entry.id   AF-A0A7J4FCC0-F1
#
_cell.length_a   1.000
_cell.length_b   1.000
_cell.length_c   1.000
_cell.angle_alpha   90.00
_cell.angle_beta   90.00
_cell.angle_gamma   90.00
#
_symmetry.space_group_name_H-M   'P 1'
#
loop_
_entity.id
_entity.type
_entity.pdbx_description
1 polymer ?
#
loop_
_entity_poly.entity_id
_entity_poly.type
_entity_poly.pdbx_seq_one_letter_code
_entity_poly.pdbx_strand_id
1 'polypeptide(L)'
;MEVWLPYGDTEVCATLDTRRLLGILRPRDAPGVDDPRAEIDRALDHPIGSERLERIAKPGDRVSIAVDDHTRPTPSRLILPPVLERLGDVGVDERDVTVIFACGSHRPVRDDEAARILGKEVAGRLSVMSHDCRAKDLVHVGRTSLGTDVYVNRAFAEADVRILTGDVDLHYYAGYGGGRKSVLPGLAGYSSIQHNHRMLTDPNARMGRLEGNPIHEDMTEA
;
A
#
# COMPACT_ATOMS: atom_id res chain seq x y z
N MET A 1 4.89 -36.13 14.81
CA MET A 1 3.70 -35.44 14.26
C MET A 1 4.05 -34.82 12.92
N GLU A 2 3.08 -34.64 12.06
CA GLU A 2 3.26 -34.00 10.75
C GLU A 2 2.87 -32.52 10.83
N VAL A 3 3.69 -31.66 10.23
CA VAL A 3 3.42 -30.22 10.09
C VAL A 3 3.63 -29.84 8.63
N TRP A 4 2.62 -29.25 8.02
CA TRP A 4 2.65 -28.78 6.64
C TRP A 4 3.12 -27.31 6.60
N LEU A 5 4.11 -27.02 5.75
CA LEU A 5 4.74 -25.71 5.62
C LEU A 5 4.57 -25.21 4.18
N PRO A 6 4.07 -23.98 3.96
CA PRO A 6 4.00 -23.39 2.62
C PRO A 6 5.36 -23.36 1.93
N TYR A 7 5.42 -23.77 0.66
CA TYR A 7 6.63 -23.78 -0.16
C TYR A 7 6.30 -23.57 -1.65
N GLY A 8 6.51 -22.35 -2.14
CA GLY A 8 6.05 -21.97 -3.49
C GLY A 8 4.53 -22.05 -3.58
N ASP A 9 4.02 -22.74 -4.59
CA ASP A 9 2.57 -22.97 -4.79
C ASP A 9 2.06 -24.27 -4.13
N THR A 10 2.88 -24.90 -3.27
CA THR A 10 2.55 -26.17 -2.60
C THR A 10 2.87 -26.12 -1.10
N GLU A 11 2.77 -27.28 -0.43
CA GLU A 11 3.19 -27.45 0.95
C GLU A 11 4.16 -28.63 1.07
N VAL A 12 5.11 -28.51 2.00
CA VAL A 12 6.04 -29.58 2.37
C VAL A 12 5.68 -30.11 3.75
N CYS A 13 5.56 -31.42 3.90
CA CYS A 13 5.34 -32.07 5.18
C CYS A 13 6.66 -32.27 5.93
N ALA A 14 6.75 -31.73 7.15
CA ALA A 14 7.83 -31.97 8.09
C ALA A 14 7.38 -32.94 9.19
N THR A 15 8.09 -34.06 9.34
CA THR A 15 7.85 -35.02 10.42
C THR A 15 8.69 -34.68 11.64
N LEU A 16 8.05 -34.27 12.72
CA LEU A 16 8.69 -33.82 13.96
C LEU A 16 8.55 -34.86 15.08
N ASP A 17 9.63 -35.11 15.81
CA ASP A 17 9.60 -35.85 17.08
C ASP A 17 8.93 -34.98 18.15
N THR A 18 7.76 -35.41 18.63
CA THR A 18 6.96 -34.65 19.59
C THR A 18 7.68 -34.43 20.91
N ARG A 19 8.66 -35.26 21.27
CA ARG A 19 9.48 -35.09 22.48
C ARG A 19 10.40 -33.87 22.41
N ARG A 20 10.67 -33.36 21.20
CA ARG A 20 11.53 -32.18 20.95
C ARG A 20 10.73 -30.94 20.59
N LEU A 21 9.40 -31.03 20.58
CA LEU A 21 8.53 -29.93 20.18
C LEU A 21 8.13 -29.10 21.41
N LEU A 22 8.54 -27.82 21.41
CA LEU A 22 8.10 -26.87 22.44
C LEU A 22 6.71 -26.30 22.16
N GLY A 23 6.37 -26.06 20.89
CA GLY A 23 5.07 -25.54 20.49
C GLY A 23 5.02 -25.18 19.01
N ILE A 24 3.80 -24.95 18.52
CA ILE A 24 3.52 -24.47 17.16
C ILE A 24 2.85 -23.10 17.32
N LEU A 25 3.50 -22.06 16.79
CA LEU A 25 2.95 -20.71 16.75
C LEU A 25 2.23 -20.53 15.41
N ARG A 26 0.95 -20.15 15.46
CA ARG A 26 0.15 -19.83 14.28
C ARG A 26 -0.51 -18.47 14.48
N PRO A 27 -0.76 -17.72 13.38
CA PRO A 27 -1.68 -16.60 13.41
C PRO A 27 -3.03 -17.07 13.96
N ARG A 28 -3.78 -16.15 14.56
CA ARG A 28 -5.20 -16.40 14.82
C ARG A 28 -5.94 -16.18 13.52
N ASP A 29 -6.52 -17.24 12.97
CA ASP A 29 -7.39 -17.11 11.79
C ASP A 29 -8.58 -16.23 12.15
N ALA A 30 -8.85 -15.24 11.29
CA ALA A 30 -10.06 -14.44 11.33
C ALA A 30 -10.82 -14.72 10.03
N PRO A 31 -12.13 -15.02 10.11
CA PRO A 31 -12.92 -15.15 8.90
C PRO A 31 -12.92 -13.82 8.15
N GLY A 32 -12.84 -13.88 6.82
CA GLY A 32 -13.14 -12.73 5.98
C GLY A 32 -14.61 -12.33 6.12
N VAL A 33 -14.95 -11.16 5.59
CA VAL A 33 -16.36 -10.74 5.47
C VAL A 33 -17.08 -11.55 4.40
N ASP A 34 -18.38 -11.78 4.58
CA ASP A 34 -19.21 -12.54 3.63
C ASP A 34 -19.38 -11.80 2.30
N ASP A 35 -19.57 -10.48 2.36
CA ASP A 35 -19.69 -9.61 1.19
C ASP A 35 -18.61 -8.51 1.23
N PRO A 36 -17.48 -8.72 0.51
CA PRO A 36 -16.42 -7.73 0.42
C PRO A 36 -16.87 -6.39 -0.15
N ARG A 37 -17.83 -6.38 -1.08
CA ARG A 37 -18.31 -5.15 -1.71
C ARG A 37 -19.07 -4.31 -0.67
N ALA A 38 -20.01 -4.94 0.05
CA ALA A 38 -20.77 -4.27 1.09
C ALA A 38 -19.87 -3.74 2.22
N GLU A 39 -18.81 -4.47 2.59
CA GLU A 39 -17.86 -4.01 3.61
C GLU A 39 -17.03 -2.80 3.15
N ILE A 40 -16.60 -2.77 1.88
CA ILE A 40 -15.87 -1.62 1.31
C ILE A 40 -16.80 -0.39 1.27
N ASP A 41 -18.04 -0.55 0.80
CA ASP A 41 -19.02 0.53 0.79
C ASP A 41 -19.29 1.06 2.22
N ARG A 42 -19.46 0.17 3.20
CA ARG A 42 -19.62 0.53 4.60
C ARG A 42 -18.44 1.36 5.10
N ALA A 43 -17.21 0.98 4.76
CA ALA A 43 -16.00 1.70 5.17
C ALA A 43 -15.90 3.09 4.51
N LEU A 44 -16.26 3.22 3.23
CA LEU A 44 -16.30 4.50 2.52
C LEU A 44 -17.37 5.45 3.09
N ASP A 45 -18.52 4.92 3.52
CA ASP A 45 -19.60 5.71 4.12
C ASP A 45 -19.31 6.14 5.58
N HIS A 46 -18.40 5.44 6.27
CA HIS A 46 -18.05 5.68 7.68
C HIS A 46 -16.54 5.89 7.88
N PRO A 47 -15.97 6.99 7.35
CA PRO A 47 -14.55 7.28 7.47
C PRO A 47 -14.13 7.53 8.93
N ILE A 48 -12.90 7.12 9.26
CA ILE A 48 -12.31 7.35 10.59
C ILE A 48 -11.44 8.60 10.53
N GLY A 49 -11.82 9.64 11.28
CA GLY A 49 -10.99 10.84 11.46
C GLY A 49 -10.91 11.77 10.23
N SER A 50 -11.78 11.59 9.23
CA SER A 50 -11.85 12.46 8.05
C SER A 50 -13.29 12.64 7.58
N GLU A 51 -13.49 13.55 6.63
CA GLU A 51 -14.71 13.59 5.85
C GLU A 51 -14.78 12.41 4.86
N ARG A 52 -15.97 12.20 4.31
CA ARG A 52 -16.20 11.23 3.23
C ARG A 52 -15.55 11.69 1.93
N LEU A 53 -15.20 10.73 1.06
CA LEU A 53 -14.55 11.03 -0.22
C LEU A 53 -15.37 11.99 -1.07
N GLU A 54 -16.69 11.86 -1.06
CA GLU A 54 -17.63 12.71 -1.80
C GLU A 54 -17.68 14.17 -1.29
N ARG A 55 -17.07 14.47 -0.14
CA ARG A 55 -16.90 15.84 0.36
C ARG A 55 -15.51 16.41 0.11
N ILE A 56 -14.54 15.53 -0.15
CA ILE A 56 -13.14 15.89 -0.38
C ILE A 56 -12.92 16.22 -1.86
N ALA A 57 -13.45 15.37 -2.75
CA ALA A 57 -13.30 15.52 -4.19
C ALA A 57 -14.45 16.33 -4.81
N LYS A 58 -14.17 17.02 -5.91
CA LYS A 58 -15.14 17.81 -6.68
C LYS A 58 -14.85 17.73 -8.19
N PRO A 59 -15.79 18.17 -9.05
CA PRO A 59 -15.56 18.18 -10.49
C PRO A 59 -14.30 18.97 -10.88
N GLY A 60 -13.48 18.39 -11.74
CA GLY A 60 -12.25 18.99 -12.26
C GLY A 60 -11.00 18.79 -11.40
N ASP A 61 -11.10 18.12 -10.24
CA ASP A 61 -9.91 17.72 -9.47
C ASP A 61 -9.10 16.67 -10.22
N ARG A 62 -7.77 16.82 -10.22
CA ARG A 62 -6.85 15.73 -10.59
C ARG A 62 -6.69 14.79 -9.41
N VAL A 63 -7.03 13.52 -9.60
CA VAL A 63 -6.98 12.51 -8.54
C VAL A 63 -5.84 11.54 -8.80
N SER A 64 -5.00 11.30 -7.80
CA SER A 64 -3.98 10.25 -7.83
C SER A 64 -4.31 9.16 -6.81
N ILE A 65 -4.35 7.90 -7.26
CA ILE A 65 -4.64 6.74 -6.43
C ILE A 65 -3.41 5.84 -6.39
N ALA A 66 -2.79 5.74 -5.22
CA ALA A 66 -1.71 4.80 -4.98
C ALA A 66 -2.27 3.39 -4.72
N VAL A 67 -1.74 2.40 -5.41
CA VAL A 67 -2.11 0.98 -5.27
C VAL A 67 -0.86 0.16 -5.03
N ASP A 68 -0.99 -0.92 -4.26
CA ASP A 68 0.14 -1.84 -4.06
C ASP A 68 0.57 -2.53 -5.36
N ASP A 69 1.85 -2.90 -5.44
CA ASP A 69 2.43 -3.59 -6.57
C ASP A 69 2.22 -5.12 -6.55
N HIS A 70 2.82 -5.81 -7.51
CA HIS A 70 2.74 -7.27 -7.68
C HIS A 70 3.24 -8.11 -6.49
N THR A 71 3.92 -7.50 -5.51
CA THR A 71 4.46 -8.20 -4.33
C THR A 71 3.49 -8.27 -3.16
N ARG A 72 2.31 -7.65 -3.29
CA ARG A 72 1.29 -7.61 -2.24
C ARG A 72 0.04 -8.41 -2.62
N PRO A 73 -0.63 -9.03 -1.62
CA PRO A 73 -1.88 -9.75 -1.84
C PRO A 73 -3.12 -8.84 -1.82
N THR A 74 -2.95 -7.52 -1.78
CA THR A 74 -4.02 -6.53 -1.69
C THR A 74 -5.10 -6.75 -2.77
N PRO A 75 -6.38 -6.85 -2.38
CA PRO A 75 -7.46 -7.09 -3.34
C PRO A 75 -7.88 -5.79 -4.05
N SER A 76 -6.95 -5.11 -4.71
CA SER A 76 -7.17 -3.80 -5.37
C SER A 76 -8.32 -3.84 -6.39
N ARG A 77 -8.49 -4.95 -7.12
CA ARG A 77 -9.63 -5.20 -8.01
C ARG A 77 -11.02 -5.14 -7.33
N LEU A 78 -11.08 -5.30 -6.02
CA LEU A 78 -12.32 -5.16 -5.23
C LEU A 78 -12.44 -3.75 -4.65
N ILE A 79 -11.32 -3.12 -4.27
CA ILE A 79 -11.28 -1.81 -3.61
C ILE A 79 -11.47 -0.66 -4.60
N LEU A 80 -10.84 -0.72 -5.77
CA LEU A 80 -10.84 0.39 -6.72
C LEU A 80 -12.21 0.70 -7.33
N PRO A 81 -13.02 -0.29 -7.79
CA PRO A 81 -14.30 0.04 -8.42
C PRO A 81 -15.22 0.87 -7.52
N PRO A 82 -15.46 0.52 -6.23
CA PRO A 82 -16.23 1.36 -5.32
C PRO A 82 -15.64 2.77 -5.14
N VAL A 83 -14.31 2.91 -5.03
CA VAL A 83 -13.65 4.23 -4.91
C VAL A 83 -13.88 5.08 -6.16
N LEU A 84 -13.74 4.49 -7.34
CA LEU A 84 -13.95 5.17 -8.62
C LEU A 84 -15.42 5.57 -8.82
N GLU A 85 -16.36 4.71 -8.41
CA GLU A 85 -17.79 5.03 -8.42
C GLU A 85 -18.08 6.27 -7.56
N ARG A 86 -17.55 6.35 -6.32
CA ARG A 86 -17.75 7.53 -5.46
C ARG A 86 -17.14 8.81 -6.03
N LEU A 87 -16.00 8.71 -6.73
CA LEU A 87 -15.40 9.85 -7.43
C LEU A 87 -16.29 10.29 -8.62
N GLY A 88 -16.83 9.34 -9.37
CA GLY A 88 -17.75 9.60 -10.47
C GLY A 88 -19.06 10.24 -10.02
N ASP A 89 -19.61 9.83 -8.88
CA ASP A 89 -20.85 10.37 -8.30
C ASP A 89 -20.74 11.87 -7.97
N VAL A 90 -19.52 12.35 -7.67
CA VAL A 90 -19.25 13.78 -7.46
C VAL A 90 -18.71 14.50 -8.69
N GLY A 91 -18.69 13.83 -9.84
CA GLY A 91 -18.36 14.43 -11.14
C GLY A 91 -16.87 14.55 -11.45
N VAL A 92 -16.01 13.75 -10.81
CA VAL A 92 -14.62 13.60 -11.26
C VAL A 92 -14.61 12.77 -12.55
N ASP A 93 -13.97 13.30 -13.59
CA ASP A 93 -13.82 12.61 -14.87
C ASP A 93 -12.70 11.54 -14.76
N GLU A 94 -12.94 10.36 -15.31
CA GLU A 94 -11.96 9.25 -15.33
C GLU A 94 -10.62 9.66 -15.94
N ARG A 95 -10.62 10.60 -16.90
CA ARG A 95 -9.40 11.12 -17.52
C ARG A 95 -8.50 11.90 -16.56
N ASP A 96 -9.09 12.42 -15.48
CA ASP A 96 -8.40 13.21 -14.46
C ASP A 96 -7.95 12.30 -13.28
N VAL A 97 -8.20 10.99 -13.37
CA VAL A 97 -7.76 9.97 -12.40
C VAL A 97 -6.51 9.25 -12.92
N THR A 98 -5.45 9.22 -12.11
CA THR A 98 -4.23 8.44 -12.37
C THR A 98 -4.01 7.40 -11.28
N VAL A 99 -3.91 6.14 -11.66
CA VAL A 99 -3.55 5.02 -10.76
C VAL A 99 -2.05 4.78 -10.83
N ILE A 100 -1.39 4.74 -9.67
CA ILE A 100 0.06 4.56 -9.58
C ILE A 100 0.38 3.33 -8.73
N PHE A 101 1.05 2.33 -9.33
CA PHE A 101 1.62 1.23 -8.55
C PHE A 101 2.76 1.76 -7.69
N ALA A 102 2.60 1.65 -6.38
CA ALA A 102 3.53 2.10 -5.35
C ALA A 102 4.69 1.09 -5.18
N CYS A 103 5.51 0.96 -6.22
CA CYS A 103 6.58 -0.04 -6.31
C CYS A 103 7.74 0.19 -5.32
N GLY A 104 7.90 1.40 -4.78
CA GLY A 104 9.11 1.80 -4.07
C GLY A 104 10.37 1.46 -4.88
N SER A 105 11.24 0.60 -4.32
CA SER A 105 12.47 0.15 -4.99
C SER A 105 12.31 -1.11 -5.85
N HIS A 106 11.10 -1.67 -5.98
CA HIS A 106 10.86 -2.84 -6.80
C HIS A 106 10.87 -2.52 -8.30
N ARG A 107 10.89 -3.56 -9.13
CA ARG A 107 10.72 -3.41 -10.57
C ARG A 107 9.32 -2.90 -10.92
N PRO A 108 9.14 -2.28 -12.09
CA PRO A 108 7.82 -1.98 -12.62
C PRO A 108 6.91 -3.20 -12.70
N VAL A 109 5.62 -2.97 -12.53
CA VAL A 109 4.56 -3.96 -12.71
C VAL A 109 4.39 -4.23 -14.21
N ARG A 110 4.30 -5.50 -14.59
CA ARG A 110 4.08 -5.92 -15.99
C ARG A 110 2.60 -5.85 -16.34
N ASP A 111 2.26 -5.75 -17.62
CA ASP A 111 0.87 -5.60 -18.08
C ASP A 111 -0.04 -6.76 -17.64
N ASP A 112 0.47 -7.99 -17.65
CA ASP A 112 -0.25 -9.18 -17.17
C ASP A 112 -0.51 -9.15 -15.66
N GLU A 113 0.45 -8.62 -14.89
CA GLU A 113 0.30 -8.41 -13.45
C GLU A 113 -0.68 -7.28 -13.16
N ALA A 114 -0.61 -6.17 -13.90
CA ALA A 114 -1.51 -5.04 -13.75
C ALA A 114 -2.98 -5.46 -13.96
N ALA A 115 -3.26 -6.25 -15.00
CA ALA A 115 -4.59 -6.79 -15.26
C ALA A 115 -5.10 -7.71 -14.13
N ARG A 116 -4.19 -8.43 -13.46
CA ARG A 116 -4.51 -9.29 -12.31
C ARG A 116 -4.79 -8.48 -11.03
N ILE A 117 -4.00 -7.45 -10.77
CA ILE A 117 -4.08 -6.62 -9.56
C ILE A 117 -5.32 -5.71 -9.62
N LEU A 118 -5.52 -5.01 -10.75
CA LEU A 118 -6.58 -4.00 -10.91
C LEU A 118 -7.88 -4.59 -11.46
N GLY A 119 -7.81 -5.74 -12.13
CA GLY A 119 -8.89 -6.21 -12.99
C GLY A 119 -8.81 -5.58 -14.39
N LYS A 120 -9.31 -6.32 -15.39
CA LYS A 120 -9.23 -5.93 -16.81
C LYS A 120 -9.92 -4.61 -17.13
N GLU A 121 -11.01 -4.30 -16.43
CA GLU A 121 -11.80 -3.10 -16.67
C GLU A 121 -11.02 -1.84 -16.26
N VAL A 122 -10.55 -1.78 -15.01
CA VAL A 122 -9.80 -0.64 -14.48
C VAL A 122 -8.51 -0.44 -15.26
N ALA A 123 -7.78 -1.53 -15.54
CA ALA A 123 -6.51 -1.48 -16.27
C ALA A 123 -6.67 -0.97 -17.73
N GLY A 124 -7.84 -1.12 -18.34
CA GLY A 124 -8.10 -0.72 -19.72
C GLY A 124 -8.70 0.68 -19.89
N ARG A 125 -9.20 1.30 -18.83
CA ARG A 125 -9.96 2.56 -18.89
C ARG A 125 -9.22 3.77 -18.32
N LEU A 126 -8.39 3.56 -17.31
CA LEU A 126 -7.70 4.63 -16.59
C LEU A 126 -6.26 4.83 -17.05
N SER A 127 -5.70 6.00 -16.74
CA SER A 127 -4.25 6.22 -16.79
C SER A 127 -3.60 5.43 -15.66
N VAL A 128 -2.81 4.41 -16.01
CA VAL A 128 -2.13 3.53 -15.05
C VAL A 128 -0.62 3.60 -15.30
N MET A 129 0.16 3.76 -14.23
CA MET A 129 1.61 3.77 -14.32
C MET A 129 2.29 3.07 -13.13
N SER A 130 3.51 2.57 -13.34
CA SER A 130 4.38 2.14 -12.24
C SER A 130 5.23 3.30 -11.76
N HIS A 131 5.39 3.45 -10.45
CA HIS A 131 6.35 4.38 -9.91
C HIS A 131 7.80 3.90 -10.18
N ASP A 132 8.67 4.84 -10.57
CA ASP A 132 10.12 4.65 -10.65
C ASP A 132 10.82 5.56 -9.63
N CYS A 133 11.39 4.96 -8.58
CA CYS A 133 12.12 5.68 -7.53
C CYS A 133 13.40 6.38 -8.02
N ARG A 134 13.83 6.14 -9.26
CA ARG A 134 14.99 6.80 -9.89
C ARG A 134 14.59 7.77 -11.00
N ALA A 135 13.30 8.05 -11.16
CA ALA A 135 12.83 9.04 -12.13
C ALA A 135 13.50 10.40 -11.87
N LYS A 136 13.84 11.11 -12.96
CA LYS A 136 14.53 12.40 -12.88
C LYS A 136 13.63 13.55 -12.46
N ASP A 137 12.34 13.30 -12.45
CA ASP A 137 11.29 14.31 -12.42
C ASP A 137 10.46 14.23 -11.12
N LEU A 138 10.93 13.43 -10.15
CA LEU A 138 10.39 13.36 -8.79
C LEU A 138 10.38 14.75 -8.14
N VAL A 139 9.33 15.00 -7.35
CA VAL A 139 9.07 16.29 -6.72
C VAL A 139 9.53 16.25 -5.28
N HIS A 140 10.38 17.20 -4.89
CA HIS A 140 10.75 17.40 -3.49
C HIS A 140 9.60 18.03 -2.72
N VAL A 141 9.09 17.35 -1.70
CA VAL A 141 7.92 17.80 -0.91
C VAL A 141 8.29 18.32 0.46
N GLY A 142 9.52 18.10 0.92
CA GLY A 142 10.00 18.59 2.19
C GLY A 142 11.11 17.74 2.77
N ARG A 143 11.52 18.07 4.00
CA ARG A 143 12.49 17.32 4.77
C ARG A 143 11.89 16.98 6.12
N THR A 144 11.90 15.70 6.48
CA THR A 144 11.36 15.23 7.77
C THR A 144 12.25 15.68 8.94
N SER A 145 11.71 15.62 10.16
CA SER A 145 12.42 15.90 11.40
C SER A 145 13.61 14.97 11.64
N LEU A 146 13.58 13.76 11.07
CA LEU A 146 14.70 12.79 11.07
C LEU A 146 15.69 13.01 9.90
N GLY A 147 15.50 14.09 9.16
CA GLY A 147 16.44 14.61 8.19
C GLY A 147 16.34 13.97 6.80
N THR A 148 15.30 13.18 6.53
CA THR A 148 15.03 12.58 5.21
C THR A 148 14.53 13.65 4.26
N ASP A 149 15.29 13.96 3.20
CA ASP A 149 14.75 14.74 2.08
C ASP A 149 13.75 13.86 1.32
N VAL A 150 12.48 14.27 1.28
CA VAL A 150 11.37 13.49 0.72
C VAL A 150 11.11 13.94 -0.70
N TYR A 151 11.34 13.01 -1.63
CA TYR A 151 10.97 13.14 -3.04
C TYR A 151 9.88 12.13 -3.35
N VAL A 152 8.82 12.53 -4.04
CA VAL A 152 7.74 11.61 -4.42
C VAL A 152 7.38 11.70 -5.90
N ASN A 153 6.63 10.72 -6.39
CA ASN A 153 6.10 10.68 -7.75
C ASN A 153 5.39 12.01 -8.10
N ARG A 154 5.72 12.61 -9.25
CA ARG A 154 5.14 13.89 -9.69
C ARG A 154 3.62 13.84 -9.81
N ALA A 155 3.07 12.80 -10.43
CA ALA A 155 1.62 12.67 -10.61
C ALA A 155 0.88 12.60 -9.28
N PHE A 156 1.53 12.06 -8.24
CA PHE A 156 1.01 12.06 -6.87
C PHE A 156 1.20 13.44 -6.19
N ALA A 157 2.38 14.03 -6.31
CA ALA A 157 2.71 15.33 -5.70
C ALA A 157 1.84 16.47 -6.23
N GLU A 158 1.44 16.44 -7.51
CA GLU A 158 0.72 17.51 -8.18
C GLU A 158 -0.79 17.28 -8.26
N ALA A 159 -1.30 16.17 -7.73
CA ALA A 159 -2.72 15.88 -7.67
C ALA A 159 -3.45 16.83 -6.70
N ASP A 160 -4.71 17.13 -6.96
CA ASP A 160 -5.56 17.89 -6.05
C ASP A 160 -6.04 16.98 -4.91
N VAL A 161 -6.42 15.74 -5.24
CA VAL A 161 -6.78 14.68 -4.29
C VAL A 161 -5.83 13.49 -4.41
N ARG A 162 -5.34 13.01 -3.27
CA ARG A 162 -4.40 11.88 -3.16
C ARG A 162 -5.05 10.78 -2.32
N ILE A 163 -5.21 9.60 -2.89
CA ILE A 163 -5.83 8.45 -2.23
C ILE A 163 -4.80 7.35 -2.11
N LEU A 164 -4.68 6.76 -0.93
CA LEU A 164 -3.83 5.61 -0.68
C LEU A 164 -4.72 4.39 -0.49
N THR A 165 -4.50 3.36 -1.30
CA THR A 165 -5.10 2.05 -1.11
C THR A 165 -4.01 1.03 -0.81
N GLY A 166 -4.33 0.00 -0.05
CA GLY A 166 -3.37 -1.02 0.34
C GLY A 166 -3.94 -1.96 1.40
N ASP A 167 -3.13 -2.94 1.80
CA ASP A 167 -3.40 -3.79 2.95
C ASP A 167 -2.68 -3.33 4.21
N VAL A 168 -3.09 -3.87 5.37
CA VAL A 168 -2.38 -3.69 6.64
C VAL A 168 -1.99 -5.07 7.13
N ASP A 169 -0.69 -5.33 7.14
CA ASP A 169 -0.10 -6.56 7.68
C ASP A 169 1.07 -6.24 8.61
N LEU A 170 1.52 -7.20 9.41
CA LEU A 170 2.72 -7.07 10.24
C LEU A 170 3.95 -6.86 9.35
N HIS A 171 4.78 -5.89 9.73
CA HIS A 171 6.01 -5.59 9.01
C HIS A 171 7.22 -5.65 9.91
N TYR A 172 8.16 -6.54 9.57
CA TYR A 172 9.31 -6.94 10.38
C TYR A 172 10.14 -5.79 10.99
N TYR A 173 10.22 -4.62 10.35
CA TYR A 173 10.87 -3.43 10.91
C TYR A 173 9.98 -2.18 11.05
N ALA A 174 8.85 -2.12 10.34
CA ALA A 174 8.06 -0.87 10.23
C ALA A 174 6.83 -0.88 11.16
N GLY A 175 6.77 -1.85 12.07
CA GLY A 175 5.56 -2.20 12.81
C GLY A 175 4.57 -2.93 11.91
N TYR A 176 3.94 -2.17 11.01
CA TYR A 176 2.88 -2.63 10.11
C TYR A 176 3.09 -2.10 8.68
N GLY A 177 2.49 -2.73 7.68
CA GLY A 177 2.32 -2.21 6.31
C GLY A 177 1.20 -1.16 6.23
N GLY A 178 0.82 -0.78 5.01
CA GLY A 178 -0.32 0.10 4.73
C GLY A 178 -0.14 1.59 5.05
N GLY A 179 -1.14 2.38 4.67
CA GLY A 179 -1.25 3.81 4.94
C GLY A 179 -0.02 4.59 4.46
N ARG A 180 0.66 5.27 5.39
CA ARG A 180 1.90 6.03 5.17
C ARG A 180 2.98 5.32 4.32
N LYS A 181 3.00 3.98 4.35
CA LYS A 181 3.97 3.18 3.62
C LYS A 181 3.79 3.23 2.10
N SER A 182 2.57 3.55 1.64
CA SER A 182 2.29 3.80 0.21
C SER A 182 2.98 5.08 -0.29
N VAL A 183 3.29 6.04 0.60
CA VAL A 183 4.08 7.24 0.26
C VAL A 183 5.57 6.92 0.37
N LEU A 184 6.07 6.63 1.58
CA LEU A 184 7.46 6.23 1.84
C LEU A 184 7.49 4.78 2.34
N PRO A 185 8.01 3.81 1.56
CA PRO A 185 8.77 3.95 0.32
C PRO A 185 7.94 3.92 -0.97
N GLY A 186 6.64 3.62 -0.93
CA GLY A 186 5.87 3.20 -2.10
C GLY A 186 5.96 4.12 -3.33
N LEU A 187 5.90 5.44 -3.12
CA LEU A 187 5.96 6.47 -4.17
C LEU A 187 7.19 7.38 -4.04
N ALA A 188 8.15 7.00 -3.18
CA ALA A 188 9.27 7.84 -2.81
C ALA A 188 10.52 7.61 -3.68
N GLY A 189 11.32 8.66 -3.80
CA GLY A 189 12.61 8.61 -4.47
C GLY A 189 13.60 7.72 -3.76
N TYR A 190 14.52 7.13 -4.53
CA TYR A 190 15.47 6.14 -4.04
C TYR A 190 16.35 6.67 -2.90
N SER A 191 16.74 7.96 -2.95
CA SER A 191 17.47 8.62 -1.87
C SER A 191 16.66 8.70 -0.56
N SER A 192 15.37 9.08 -0.65
CA SER A 192 14.46 9.12 0.50
C SER A 192 14.28 7.74 1.10
N ILE A 193 14.06 6.72 0.26
CA ILE A 193 13.95 5.31 0.68
C ILE A 193 15.22 4.88 1.42
N GLN A 194 16.40 5.15 0.83
CA GLN A 194 17.67 4.75 1.43
C GLN A 194 17.93 5.45 2.76
N HIS A 195 17.64 6.76 2.87
CA HIS A 195 17.83 7.48 4.13
C HIS A 195 16.94 6.90 5.22
N ASN A 196 15.65 6.70 4.94
CA ASN A 196 14.73 6.04 5.85
C ASN A 196 15.26 4.66 6.29
N HIS A 197 15.61 3.80 5.33
CA HIS A 197 16.04 2.41 5.61
C HIS A 197 17.38 2.29 6.35
N ARG A 198 18.17 3.37 6.51
CA ARG A 198 19.35 3.35 7.38
C ARG A 198 18.99 3.15 8.86
N MET A 199 17.76 3.49 9.25
CA MET A 199 17.27 3.35 10.62
C MET A 199 16.78 1.93 10.96
N LEU A 200 16.88 0.98 10.01
CA LEU A 200 16.38 -0.39 10.17
C LEU A 200 17.13 -1.18 11.26
N THR A 201 18.36 -0.80 11.58
CA THR A 201 19.16 -1.40 12.66
C THR A 201 18.81 -0.86 14.05
N ASP A 202 17.95 0.17 14.14
CA ASP A 202 17.50 0.71 15.41
C ASP A 202 16.80 -0.39 16.24
N PRO A 203 17.07 -0.50 17.55
CA PRO A 203 16.41 -1.48 18.42
C PRO A 203 14.87 -1.39 18.41
N ASN A 204 14.33 -0.22 18.07
CA ASN A 204 12.91 0.08 18.03
C ASN A 204 12.24 -0.22 16.68
N ALA A 205 13.01 -0.39 15.61
CA ALA A 205 12.52 -0.77 14.29
C ALA A 205 12.14 -2.26 14.29
N ARG A 206 10.93 -2.58 14.77
CA ARG A 206 10.47 -3.94 15.04
C ARG A 206 9.05 -4.19 14.57
N MET A 207 8.75 -5.46 14.34
CA MET A 207 7.42 -5.96 14.04
C MET A 207 6.42 -5.56 15.12
N GLY A 208 5.25 -5.07 14.71
CA GLY A 208 4.17 -4.66 15.62
C GLY A 208 4.41 -3.38 16.44
N ARG A 209 5.58 -2.73 16.33
CA ARG A 209 5.93 -1.52 17.07
C ARG A 209 5.84 -0.26 16.20
N LEU A 210 4.96 0.66 16.58
CA LEU A 210 4.79 1.97 15.94
C LEU A 210 5.39 3.08 16.79
N GLU A 211 4.96 3.22 18.04
CA GLU A 211 5.45 4.27 18.93
C GLU A 211 6.97 4.15 19.19
N GLY A 212 7.72 5.24 18.94
CA GLY A 212 9.16 5.29 19.07
C GLY A 212 9.90 4.49 18.00
N ASN A 213 9.23 4.02 16.94
CA ASN A 213 9.87 3.36 15.81
C ASN A 213 10.27 4.43 14.78
N PRO A 214 11.57 4.74 14.63
CA PRO A 214 12.00 5.87 13.80
C PRO A 214 11.67 5.68 12.32
N ILE A 215 11.62 4.44 11.84
CA ILE A 215 11.19 4.14 10.46
C ILE A 215 9.73 4.57 10.27
N HIS A 216 8.86 4.19 11.20
CA HIS A 216 7.44 4.51 11.12
C HIS A 216 7.18 6.01 11.25
N GLU A 217 7.84 6.68 12.19
CA GLU A 217 7.67 8.11 12.44
C GLU A 217 8.11 8.93 11.23
N ASP A 218 9.27 8.61 10.64
CA ASP A 218 9.75 9.24 9.41
C ASP A 218 8.80 9.01 8.22
N MET A 219 8.26 7.80 8.07
CA MET A 219 7.25 7.51 7.03
C MET A 219 5.94 8.26 7.26
N THR A 220 5.57 8.55 8.51
CA THR A 220 4.30 9.21 8.86
C THR A 220 4.38 10.71 8.66
N GLU A 221 5.56 11.30 8.85
CA GLU A 221 5.81 12.71 8.59
C GLU A 221 5.94 13.02 7.09
N ALA A 222 6.47 12.07 6.30
CA ALA A 222 6.63 12.16 4.84
C ALA A 222 5.31 12.13 4.07
#